data_AF-A0A510HIG3-F1
#
_entry.id   AF-A0A510HIG3-F1
#
_cell.length_a   1.000
_cell.length_b   1.000
_cell.length_c   1.000
_cell.angle_alpha   90.00
_cell.angle_beta   90.00
_cell.angle_gamma   90.00
#
_symmetry.space_group_name_H-M   'P 1'
#
loop_
_entity.id
_entity.type
_entity.pdbx_description
1 polymer ?
#
loop_
_entity_poly.entity_id
_entity_poly.type
_entity_poly.pdbx_seq_one_letter_code
_entity_poly.pdbx_strand_id
1 'polypeptide(L)'
;MLGALRSFSGAFRRRLSRLLSRLRHRSPAPELRARAAAALAHYARTNADLLDRAARLAARAERLEREGTPSESVRNRAERARREIEAGLGALRDSFAASGREALEAFELELERFAPTFGVYPGRRGSS
;
A
#
# COMPACT_ATOMS: atom_id res chain seq x y z
N MET A 1 -20.30 4.02 -21.75
CA MET A 1 -20.44 3.87 -20.29
C MET A 1 -19.14 4.26 -19.63
N LEU A 2 -19.13 5.36 -18.89
CA LEU A 2 -17.97 5.94 -18.21
C LEU A 2 -17.79 5.32 -16.82
N GLY A 3 -16.55 4.98 -16.48
CA GLY A 3 -16.10 4.94 -15.08
C GLY A 3 -16.10 3.56 -14.42
N ALA A 4 -15.00 2.84 -14.58
CA ALA A 4 -14.46 1.95 -13.55
C ALA A 4 -12.99 1.75 -13.88
N LEU A 5 -12.14 1.40 -12.90
CA LEU A 5 -10.69 1.16 -13.04
C LEU A 5 -9.78 2.37 -12.76
N ARG A 6 -10.31 3.37 -12.05
CA ARG A 6 -9.50 4.16 -11.11
C ARG A 6 -9.44 3.48 -9.73
N SER A 7 -9.32 2.15 -9.67
CA SER A 7 -9.45 1.40 -8.41
C SER A 7 -8.21 0.59 -8.07
N PHE A 8 -7.08 1.28 -8.03
CA PHE A 8 -5.99 0.92 -7.11
C PHE A 8 -6.07 1.73 -5.79
N SER A 9 -7.19 2.41 -5.49
CA SER A 9 -7.06 3.62 -4.67
C SER A 9 -8.25 4.15 -3.87
N GLY A 10 -9.40 3.46 -3.79
CA GLY A 10 -10.56 4.02 -3.09
C GLY A 10 -10.67 3.61 -1.62
N ALA A 11 -11.18 2.41 -1.38
CA ALA A 11 -11.63 1.99 -0.05
C ALA A 11 -10.49 1.74 0.94
N PHE A 12 -9.42 1.07 0.51
CA PHE A 12 -8.22 0.84 1.34
C PHE A 12 -7.53 2.16 1.69
N ARG A 13 -7.30 3.03 0.71
CA ARG A 13 -6.73 4.37 0.95
C ARG A 13 -7.65 5.24 1.81
N ARG A 14 -8.96 5.21 1.59
CA ARG A 14 -9.93 5.97 2.42
C ARG A 14 -10.07 5.40 3.83
N ARG A 15 -9.81 4.11 4.05
CA ARG A 15 -9.87 3.47 5.36
C ARG A 15 -8.57 3.72 6.11
N LEU A 16 -7.41 3.57 5.45
CA LEU A 16 -6.12 4.01 5.99
C LEU A 16 -6.14 5.52 6.26
N SER A 17 -6.50 6.37 5.31
CA SER A 17 -6.49 7.82 5.49
C SER A 17 -7.41 8.29 6.62
N ARG A 18 -8.58 7.66 6.80
CA ARG A 18 -9.50 8.00 7.90
C ARG A 18 -9.00 7.54 9.27
N LEU A 19 -8.25 6.43 9.34
CA LEU A 19 -7.57 5.98 10.57
C LEU A 19 -6.36 6.87 10.87
N LEU A 20 -5.54 7.17 9.86
CA LEU A 20 -4.33 7.99 9.92
C LEU A 20 -4.60 9.45 10.27
N SER A 21 -5.72 10.02 9.80
CA SER A 21 -6.11 11.41 10.10
C SER A 21 -6.31 11.66 11.60
N ARG A 22 -6.64 10.62 12.38
CA ARG A 22 -6.85 10.72 13.84
C ARG A 22 -5.53 10.73 14.64
N LEU A 23 -4.41 10.38 14.01
CA LEU A 23 -3.11 10.19 14.66
C LEU A 23 -2.19 11.41 14.51
N ARG A 24 -2.60 12.42 13.74
CA ARG A 24 -1.83 13.66 13.45
C ARG A 24 -1.64 14.64 14.62
N HIS A 25 -1.95 14.26 15.87
CA HIS A 25 -1.83 15.16 17.03
C HIS A 25 -0.72 14.81 18.04
N ARG A 26 0.01 13.71 17.84
CA ARG A 26 1.30 13.46 18.50
C ARG A 26 2.27 12.87 17.49
N SER A 27 3.50 13.37 17.47
CA SER A 27 4.60 12.69 16.77
C SER A 27 5.05 11.53 17.64
N PRO A 28 4.95 10.27 17.17
CA PRO A 28 5.45 9.12 17.91
C PRO A 28 6.95 9.25 18.18
N ALA A 29 7.42 8.63 19.27
CA ALA A 29 8.84 8.61 19.61
C ALA A 29 9.72 8.23 18.38
N PRO A 30 10.86 8.92 18.18
CA PRO A 30 11.70 8.72 17.00
C PRO A 30 12.22 7.27 16.88
N GLU A 31 12.44 6.60 18.01
CA GLU A 31 12.87 5.20 18.05
C GLU A 31 11.79 4.24 17.51
N LEU A 32 10.52 4.48 17.87
CA LEU A 32 9.39 3.69 17.35
C LEU A 32 9.22 3.92 15.85
N ARG A 33 9.44 5.14 15.38
CA ARG A 33 9.44 5.46 13.95
C ARG A 33 10.59 4.77 13.22
N ALA A 34 11.80 4.79 13.77
CA ALA A 34 12.96 4.10 13.19
C ALA A 34 12.71 2.58 13.12
N ARG A 35 12.13 2.00 14.18
CA ARG A 35 11.74 0.58 14.22
C ARG A 35 10.68 0.24 13.18
N ALA A 36 9.64 1.06 13.04
CA ALA A 36 8.61 0.91 12.02
C ALA A 36 9.19 0.98 10.60
N ALA A 37 10.02 1.99 10.33
CA ALA A 37 10.70 2.13 9.05
C ALA A 37 11.59 0.94 8.72
N ALA A 38 12.36 0.44 9.70
CA ALA A 38 13.20 -0.74 9.54
C ALA A 38 12.37 -2.00 9.25
N ALA A 39 11.25 -2.20 9.94
CA ALA A 39 10.35 -3.33 9.73
C ALA A 39 9.73 -3.30 8.32
N LEU A 40 9.27 -2.13 7.86
CA LEU A 40 8.73 -1.95 6.51
C LEU A 40 9.79 -2.15 5.42
N ALA A 41 11.00 -1.62 5.63
CA ALA A 41 12.11 -1.84 4.71
C ALA A 41 12.53 -3.31 4.65
N HIS A 42 12.55 -4.01 5.80
CA HIS A 42 12.81 -5.44 5.85
C HIS A 42 11.72 -6.22 5.11
N TYR A 43 10.44 -5.93 5.38
CA TYR A 43 9.32 -6.53 4.66
C TYR A 43 9.43 -6.35 3.15
N ALA A 44 9.75 -5.14 2.69
CA ALA A 44 9.88 -4.83 1.28
C ALA A 44 11.04 -5.60 0.61
N ARG A 45 12.18 -5.73 1.30
CA ARG A 45 13.32 -6.51 0.80
C ARG A 45 13.00 -8.00 0.72
N THR A 46 12.43 -8.56 1.78
CA THR A 46 12.09 -9.99 1.85
C THR A 46 11.00 -10.38 0.86
N ASN A 47 10.09 -9.45 0.53
CA ASN A 47 8.97 -9.68 -0.38
C ASN A 47 9.14 -8.97 -1.73
N ALA A 48 10.37 -8.63 -2.13
CA ALA A 48 10.63 -7.84 -3.34
C ALA A 48 10.00 -8.45 -4.59
N ASP A 49 10.11 -9.76 -4.77
CA ASP A 49 9.53 -10.47 -5.92
C ASP A 49 8.01 -10.43 -5.94
N LEU A 50 7.36 -10.57 -4.78
CA LEU A 50 5.91 -10.48 -4.64
C LEU A 50 5.41 -9.07 -5.00
N LEU A 51 6.13 -8.05 -4.53
CA LEU A 51 5.84 -6.65 -4.81
C LEU A 51 6.01 -6.31 -6.29
N ASP A 52 7.11 -6.72 -6.91
CA ASP A 52 7.36 -6.53 -8.35
C ASP A 52 6.28 -7.26 -9.17
N ARG A 53 5.98 -8.51 -8.80
CA ARG A 53 4.92 -9.29 -9.46
C ARG A 53 3.56 -8.60 -9.37
N ALA A 54 3.19 -8.09 -8.19
CA ALA A 54 1.94 -7.37 -8.00
C ALA A 54 1.88 -6.11 -8.88
N ALA A 55 2.98 -5.34 -8.92
CA ALA A 55 3.10 -4.14 -9.74
C ALA A 55 2.98 -4.47 -11.24
N ARG A 56 3.69 -5.49 -11.72
CA ARG A 56 3.61 -5.93 -13.13
C ARG A 56 2.23 -6.40 -13.52
N LEU A 57 1.57 -7.18 -12.67
CA LEU A 57 0.21 -7.67 -12.92
C LEU A 57 -0.81 -6.54 -12.95
N ALA A 58 -0.70 -5.57 -12.03
CA ALA A 58 -1.54 -4.38 -12.01
C ALA A 58 -1.34 -3.53 -13.27
N ALA A 59 -0.09 -3.25 -13.65
CA ALA A 59 0.24 -2.50 -14.87
C ALA A 59 -0.24 -3.22 -16.14
N ARG A 60 -0.13 -4.55 -16.18
CA ARG A 60 -0.65 -5.35 -17.30
C ARG A 60 -2.18 -5.31 -17.37
N ALA A 61 -2.88 -5.44 -16.24
CA ALA A 61 -4.33 -5.35 -16.19
C ALA A 61 -4.80 -3.98 -16.70
N GLU A 62 -4.17 -2.90 -16.23
CA GLU A 62 -4.51 -1.54 -16.64
C GLU A 62 -4.23 -1.31 -18.14
N ARG A 63 -3.12 -1.83 -18.66
CA ARG A 63 -2.81 -1.72 -20.09
C ARG A 63 -3.89 -2.40 -20.95
N LEU A 64 -4.25 -3.64 -20.62
CA LEU A 64 -5.28 -4.40 -21.34
C LEU A 64 -6.65 -3.69 -21.30
N GLU A 65 -6.97 -3.04 -20.19
CA GLU A 65 -8.18 -2.23 -20.08
C GLU A 65 -8.17 -1.01 -21.00
N ARG A 66 -7.04 -0.31 -21.08
CA ARG A 66 -6.88 0.84 -22.00
C ARG A 66 -6.89 0.41 -23.47
N GLU A 67 -6.39 -0.78 -23.77
CA GLU A 67 -6.40 -1.40 -25.11
C GLU A 67 -7.78 -1.97 -25.48
N GLY A 68 -8.78 -1.90 -24.60
CA GLY A 68 -10.13 -2.42 -24.85
C GLY A 68 -10.22 -3.95 -24.83
N THR A 69 -9.21 -4.64 -24.30
CA THR A 69 -9.12 -6.11 -24.21
C THR A 69 -8.99 -6.57 -22.76
N PRO A 70 -9.94 -6.22 -21.87
CA PRO A 70 -9.83 -6.54 -20.45
C PRO A 70 -9.69 -8.04 -20.19
N SER A 71 -8.80 -8.42 -19.26
CA SER A 71 -8.59 -9.82 -18.87
C SER A 71 -8.86 -10.04 -17.40
N GLU A 72 -9.94 -10.78 -17.10
CA GLU A 72 -10.28 -11.19 -15.73
C GLU A 72 -9.18 -12.03 -15.09
N SER A 73 -8.53 -12.90 -15.86
CA SER A 73 -7.42 -13.72 -15.36
C SER A 73 -6.26 -12.87 -14.84
N VAL A 74 -5.87 -11.83 -15.59
CA VAL A 74 -4.79 -10.91 -15.16
C VAL A 74 -5.22 -10.10 -13.95
N ARG A 75 -6.46 -9.60 -13.92
CA ARG A 75 -7.03 -8.91 -12.75
C ARG A 75 -7.02 -9.79 -11.51
N ASN A 76 -7.52 -11.02 -11.60
CA ASN A 76 -7.59 -11.96 -10.48
C ASN A 76 -6.20 -12.28 -9.92
N ARG A 77 -5.19 -12.40 -10.79
CA ARG A 77 -3.80 -12.57 -10.35
C ARG A 77 -3.25 -11.32 -9.66
N ALA A 78 -3.53 -10.13 -10.20
CA ALA A 78 -3.15 -8.86 -9.57
C ALA A 78 -3.81 -8.70 -8.19
N GLU A 79 -5.10 -9.03 -8.09
CA GLU A 79 -5.86 -9.02 -6.84
C GLU A 79 -5.29 -9.99 -5.81
N ARG A 80 -4.92 -11.21 -6.24
CA ARG A 80 -4.34 -12.21 -5.35
C ARG A 80 -3.01 -11.74 -4.77
N ALA A 81 -2.11 -11.26 -5.63
CA ALA A 81 -0.83 -10.71 -5.20
C ALA A 81 -1.03 -9.52 -4.24
N ARG A 82 -2.03 -8.67 -4.50
CA ARG A 82 -2.42 -7.58 -3.60
C ARG A 82 -2.84 -8.08 -2.21
N ARG A 83 -3.72 -9.10 -2.15
CA ARG A 83 -4.21 -9.66 -0.88
C ARG A 83 -3.07 -10.29 -0.07
N GLU A 84 -2.11 -10.92 -0.73
CA GLU A 84 -0.92 -11.48 -0.08
C GLU A 84 -0.06 -10.37 0.56
N ILE A 85 0.12 -9.25 -0.14
CA ILE A 85 0.82 -8.07 0.40
C ILE A 85 0.04 -7.47 1.58
N GLU A 86 -1.27 -7.27 1.41
CA GLU A 86 -2.16 -6.74 2.47
C GLU A 86 -2.13 -7.61 3.73
N ALA A 87 -2.11 -8.94 3.59
CA ALA A 87 -2.02 -9.86 4.71
C ALA A 87 -0.67 -9.73 5.45
N GLY A 88 0.44 -9.64 4.71
CA GLY A 88 1.77 -9.45 5.31
C GLY A 88 1.91 -8.12 6.05
N LEU A 89 1.41 -7.03 5.47
CA LEU A 89 1.36 -5.73 6.13
C LEU A 89 0.41 -5.71 7.33
N GLY A 90 -0.70 -6.45 7.25
CA GLY A 90 -1.64 -6.64 8.37
C GLY A 90 -0.96 -7.31 9.57
N ALA A 91 -0.21 -8.38 9.34
CA ALA A 91 0.53 -9.07 10.39
C ALA A 91 1.57 -8.15 11.07
N LEU A 92 2.28 -7.33 10.29
CA LEU A 92 3.19 -6.32 10.86
C LEU A 92 2.43 -5.30 11.69
N ARG A 93 1.32 -4.78 11.17
CA ARG A 93 0.46 -3.83 11.89
C ARG A 93 0.00 -4.40 13.23
N ASP A 94 -0.42 -5.66 13.25
CA ASP A 94 -0.89 -6.32 14.47
C ASP A 94 0.23 -6.49 15.50
N SER A 95 1.47 -6.76 15.06
CA SER A 95 2.64 -6.78 15.93
C SER A 95 2.94 -5.41 16.57
N PHE A 96 2.80 -4.32 15.82
CA PHE A 96 2.95 -2.97 16.37
C PHE A 96 1.77 -2.59 17.28
N ALA A 97 0.55 -3.00 16.94
CA ALA A 97 -0.62 -2.82 17.80
C ALA A 97 -0.46 -3.53 19.16
N ALA A 98 0.09 -4.75 19.15
CA ALA A 98 0.40 -5.50 20.37
C ALA A 98 1.49 -4.81 21.23
N SER A 99 2.37 -4.03 20.60
CA SER A 99 3.43 -3.27 21.28
C SER A 99 2.93 -1.93 21.87
N GLY A 100 1.64 -1.60 21.67
CA GLY A 100 1.01 -0.41 22.22
C GLY A 100 0.60 0.61 21.16
N ARG A 101 -0.27 1.54 21.57
CA ARG A 101 -0.88 2.54 20.68
C ARG A 101 0.15 3.42 19.96
N GLU A 102 1.18 3.88 20.67
CA GLU A 102 2.20 4.75 20.07
C GLU A 102 3.04 4.01 19.02
N ALA A 103 3.31 2.72 19.22
CA ALA A 103 4.01 1.88 18.24
C ALA A 103 3.14 1.68 16.99
N LEU A 104 1.84 1.45 17.15
CA LEU A 104 0.90 1.40 16.04
C LEU A 104 0.86 2.74 15.28
N GLU A 105 0.83 3.86 16.00
CA GLU A 105 0.83 5.20 15.40
C GLU A 105 2.11 5.44 14.58
N ALA A 106 3.27 5.02 15.09
CA ALA A 106 4.54 5.07 14.37
C ALA A 106 4.53 4.20 13.10
N PHE A 107 4.01 2.97 13.20
CA PHE A 107 3.88 2.07 12.06
C PHE A 107 2.98 2.64 10.97
N GLU A 108 1.80 3.12 11.36
CA GLU A 108 0.83 3.66 10.41
C GLU A 108 1.38 4.92 9.71
N LEU A 109 2.09 5.80 10.43
CA LEU A 109 2.77 6.96 9.86
C LEU A 109 3.87 6.58 8.85
N GLU A 110 4.73 5.62 9.19
CA GLU A 110 5.80 5.20 8.28
C GLU A 110 5.26 4.39 7.09
N LEU A 111 4.18 3.63 7.29
CA LEU A 111 3.49 2.94 6.19
C LEU A 111 2.94 3.93 5.16
N GLU A 112 2.41 5.08 5.60
CA GLU A 112 1.97 6.15 4.71
C GLU A 112 3.15 6.75 3.91
N ARG A 113 4.30 6.94 4.54
CA ARG A 113 5.54 7.39 3.85
C ARG A 113 6.10 6.35 2.89
N PHE A 114 5.87 5.06 3.15
CA PHE A 114 6.37 3.95 2.34
C PHE A 114 5.42 3.56 1.19
N ALA A 115 4.14 3.94 1.26
CA ALA A 115 3.16 3.72 0.20
C ALA A 115 3.56 4.21 -1.21
N PRO A 116 4.28 5.33 -1.40
CA PRO A 116 4.79 5.75 -2.71
C PRO A 116 5.75 4.72 -3.33
N THR A 117 6.55 4.03 -2.51
CA THR A 117 7.58 3.06 -2.93
C THR A 117 6.96 1.79 -3.53
N PHE A 118 5.72 1.46 -3.18
CA PHE A 118 4.98 0.33 -3.74
C PHE A 118 4.29 0.62 -5.08
N GLY A 119 4.64 1.73 -5.75
CA GLY A 119 4.05 2.08 -7.06
C GLY A 119 2.58 2.46 -6.97
N VAL A 120 2.13 2.96 -5.82
CA VAL A 120 0.72 3.30 -5.52
C VAL A 120 0.38 4.74 -5.99
N TYR A 121 1.10 5.29 -6.97
CA TYR A 121 0.77 6.57 -7.61
C TYR A 121 0.30 6.38 -9.07
N PRO A 122 -0.99 6.57 -9.35
CA PRO A 122 -1.42 7.02 -10.67
C PRO A 122 -1.21 8.54 -10.77
N GLY A 123 -0.17 8.96 -11.49
CA GLY A 123 -0.02 10.30 -12.04
C GLY A 123 0.33 11.44 -11.06
N ARG A 124 1.56 11.95 -11.15
CA ARG A 124 1.74 13.40 -11.20
C ARG A 124 1.48 13.85 -12.64
N ARG A 125 0.49 14.73 -12.83
CA ARG A 125 0.37 15.60 -14.00
C ARG A 125 0.52 17.05 -13.52
N GLY A 126 1.33 17.82 -14.26
CA GLY A 126 1.53 19.29 -14.17
C GLY A 126 2.58 19.73 -13.15
N SER A 127 3.52 20.65 -13.40
CA SER A 127 3.78 21.59 -14.52
C SER A 127 5.31 21.89 -14.44
N SER A 128 6.03 22.11 -15.53
CA SER A 128 6.05 23.31 -16.39
C SER A 128 6.62 23.00 -17.76
#